data_AF-A0A5C3P0X5-F1
#
_entry.id   AF-A0A5C3P0X5-F1
#
_cell.length_a   1.000
_cell.length_b   1.000
_cell.length_c   1.000
_cell.angle_alpha   90.00
_cell.angle_beta   90.00
_cell.angle_gamma   90.00
#
_symmetry.space_group_name_H-M   'P 1'
#
loop_
_entity.id
_entity.type
_entity.pdbx_description
1 polymer ?
#
loop_
_entity_poly.entity_id
_entity_poly.type
_entity_poly.pdbx_seq_one_letter_code
_entity_poly.pdbx_strand_id
1 'polypeptide(L)'
;MAPQSRWHYLLETHQPRDALDPQDVGPKHKGELPMYYGWAFTQADLMKYAEHHHLEAPLMSRLSAKLGKSSVNYAELSESEAKDEDVRAYLKGVAAIAVKQDLENETGIALKVVRPLSEQYVAVVAMYNHIEANERRRWIDVGHGLADAVKTIHQSIREAGVGSRPLWWYDWKVLDWDHYC
;
A
#
# COMPACT_ATOMS: atom_id res chain seq x y z
N MET A 1 29.18 23.13 -6.23
CA MET A 1 28.21 22.08 -5.84
C MET A 1 26.99 22.26 -6.72
N ALA A 2 26.57 21.23 -7.47
CA ALA A 2 25.32 21.29 -8.23
C ALA A 2 24.14 21.32 -7.23
N PRO A 3 23.02 22.02 -7.53
CA PRO A 3 21.85 21.94 -6.68
C PRO A 3 21.38 20.47 -6.59
N GLN A 4 21.28 19.91 -5.38
CA GLN A 4 20.52 18.67 -5.18
C GLN A 4 19.11 18.94 -5.72
N SER A 5 18.61 18.06 -6.59
CA SER A 5 17.24 18.24 -7.08
C SER A 5 16.28 18.17 -5.89
N ARG A 6 15.22 18.99 -5.90
CA ARG A 6 14.20 19.03 -4.82
C ARG A 6 13.70 17.63 -4.44
N TRP A 7 13.63 16.73 -5.42
CA TRP A 7 13.31 15.32 -5.23
C TRP A 7 14.29 14.58 -4.31
N HIS A 8 15.60 14.72 -4.52
CA HIS A 8 16.62 14.12 -3.66
C HIS A 8 16.54 14.67 -2.24
N TYR A 9 16.35 15.99 -2.09
CA TYR A 9 16.21 16.61 -0.76
C TYR A 9 14.99 16.05 0.00
N LEU A 10 13.85 15.92 -0.67
CA LEU A 10 12.64 15.37 -0.05
C LEU A 10 12.84 13.90 0.33
N LEU A 11 13.45 13.09 -0.55
CA LEU A 11 13.79 11.71 -0.22
C LEU A 11 14.71 11.63 1.00
N GLU A 12 15.75 12.45 1.09
CA GLU A 12 16.69 12.45 2.23
C GLU A 12 16.02 12.87 3.55
N THR A 13 15.12 13.85 3.52
CA THR A 13 14.50 14.44 4.72
C THR A 13 13.23 13.73 5.19
N HIS A 14 12.53 13.04 4.29
CA HIS A 14 11.24 12.40 4.54
C HIS A 14 11.33 10.87 4.45
N GLN A 15 12.42 10.32 4.99
CA GLN A 15 12.61 8.88 5.10
C GLN A 15 11.52 8.23 5.97
N PRO A 16 11.19 6.94 5.72
CA PRO A 16 10.24 6.20 6.53
C PRO A 16 10.71 6.11 7.99
N ARG A 17 9.77 6.15 8.94
CA ARG A 17 10.07 6.16 10.38
C ARG A 17 9.53 4.93 11.09
N ASP A 18 10.30 4.38 12.02
CA ASP A 18 9.87 3.26 12.87
C ASP A 18 8.77 3.67 13.85
N ALA A 19 8.87 4.90 14.38
CA ALA A 19 7.95 5.45 15.35
C ALA A 19 7.76 6.95 15.10
N LEU A 20 6.63 7.46 15.60
CA LEU A 20 6.38 8.89 15.75
C LEU A 20 6.34 9.21 17.23
N ASP A 21 6.73 10.43 17.58
CA ASP A 21 6.56 10.90 18.95
C ASP A 21 5.07 11.01 19.27
N PRO A 22 4.63 10.70 20.51
CA PRO A 22 3.21 10.82 20.88
C PRO A 22 2.63 12.22 20.65
N GLN A 23 3.49 13.24 20.66
CA GLN A 23 3.11 14.62 20.38
C GLN A 23 2.81 14.88 18.90
N ASP A 24 3.23 14.02 17.97
CA ASP A 24 3.02 14.16 16.53
C ASP A 24 1.81 13.35 16.04
N VAL A 25 0.95 12.91 16.96
CA VAL A 25 -0.18 12.04 16.68
C VAL A 25 -1.48 12.61 17.23
N GLY A 26 -2.50 12.68 16.38
CA GLY A 26 -3.86 13.03 16.75
C GLY A 26 -4.46 14.19 15.93
N PRO A 27 -5.71 14.54 16.21
CA PRO A 27 -6.51 15.45 15.37
C PRO A 27 -5.99 16.89 15.33
N LYS A 28 -5.08 17.27 16.23
CA LYS A 28 -4.44 18.59 16.23
C LYS A 28 -3.58 18.84 14.98
N HIS A 29 -3.16 17.78 14.28
CA HIS A 29 -2.42 17.83 13.02
C HIS A 29 -3.35 17.86 11.80
N LYS A 30 -4.66 18.08 11.99
CA LYS A 30 -5.60 18.19 10.87
C LYS A 30 -5.23 19.39 10.01
N GLY A 31 -4.93 19.12 8.74
CA GLY A 31 -4.45 20.12 7.77
C GLY A 31 -2.99 19.93 7.38
N GLU A 32 -2.23 19.15 8.15
CA GLU A 32 -0.87 18.73 7.80
C GLU A 32 -0.88 17.60 6.77
N LEU A 33 0.26 17.41 6.11
CA LEU A 33 0.45 16.28 5.21
C LEU A 33 0.45 14.96 6.00
N PRO A 34 -0.43 14.00 5.67
CA PRO A 34 -0.53 12.76 6.42
C PRO A 34 0.68 11.84 6.22
N MET A 35 1.31 11.46 7.32
CA MET A 35 2.09 10.23 7.41
C MET A 35 1.19 9.01 7.67
N TYR A 36 1.44 7.92 6.95
CA TYR A 36 0.67 6.67 6.99
C TYR A 36 1.48 5.53 7.60
N TYR A 37 0.87 4.80 8.54
CA TYR A 37 1.48 3.60 9.11
C TYR A 37 1.03 2.34 8.35
N GLY A 38 1.98 1.62 7.76
CA GLY A 38 1.69 0.45 6.94
C GLY A 38 2.89 -0.22 6.30
N TRP A 39 2.62 -1.22 5.48
CA TRP A 39 3.61 -2.03 4.76
C TRP A 39 3.80 -1.49 3.35
N ALA A 40 5.05 -1.20 3.00
CA ALA A 40 5.40 -0.74 1.66
C ALA A 40 5.69 -1.92 0.74
N PHE A 41 5.29 -1.80 -0.52
CA PHE A 41 5.47 -2.82 -1.54
C PHE A 41 6.10 -2.22 -2.79
N THR A 42 7.10 -2.91 -3.33
CA THR A 42 7.50 -2.70 -4.72
C THR A 42 6.46 -3.32 -5.66
N GLN A 43 6.53 -3.02 -6.95
CA GLN A 43 5.65 -3.68 -7.92
C GLN A 43 5.86 -5.20 -7.92
N ALA A 44 7.10 -5.67 -7.75
CA ALA A 44 7.41 -7.09 -7.71
C ALA A 44 6.81 -7.76 -6.46
N ASP A 45 6.86 -7.10 -5.31
CA ASP A 45 6.27 -7.61 -4.07
C ASP A 45 4.76 -7.76 -4.19
N LEU A 46 4.07 -6.78 -4.80
CA LEU A 46 2.62 -6.84 -5.03
C LEU A 46 2.23 -8.02 -5.90
N MET A 47 2.95 -8.23 -7.02
CA MET A 47 2.69 -9.36 -7.92
C MET A 47 2.97 -10.69 -7.21
N LYS A 48 4.08 -10.78 -6.48
CA LYS A 48 4.45 -11.98 -5.72
C LYS A 48 3.41 -12.33 -4.65
N TYR A 49 2.93 -11.35 -3.91
CA TYR A 49 1.83 -11.54 -2.95
C TYR A 49 0.57 -12.04 -3.65
N ALA A 50 0.18 -11.35 -4.73
CA ALA A 50 -1.05 -11.68 -5.44
C ALA A 50 -1.03 -13.09 -6.05
N GLU A 51 0.12 -13.50 -6.59
CA GLU A 51 0.37 -14.85 -7.08
C GLU A 51 0.34 -15.88 -5.95
N HIS A 52 1.01 -15.63 -4.83
CA HIS A 52 1.06 -16.57 -3.70
C HIS A 52 -0.32 -16.86 -3.11
N HIS A 53 -1.15 -15.82 -2.96
CA HIS A 53 -2.49 -15.91 -2.38
C HIS A 53 -3.58 -16.21 -3.41
N HIS A 54 -3.21 -16.51 -4.66
CA HIS A 54 -4.16 -16.81 -5.74
C HIS A 54 -5.25 -15.74 -5.88
N LEU A 55 -4.88 -14.46 -5.76
CA LEU A 55 -5.85 -13.37 -5.76
C LEU A 55 -6.56 -13.29 -7.12
N GLU A 56 -7.83 -12.88 -7.10
CA GLU A 56 -8.57 -12.57 -8.31
C GLU A 56 -8.58 -11.06 -8.56
N ALA A 57 -8.28 -10.67 -9.80
CA ALA A 57 -8.51 -9.32 -10.28
C ALA A 57 -9.75 -9.29 -11.18
N PRO A 58 -10.80 -8.53 -10.85
CA PRO A 58 -11.87 -8.28 -11.81
C PRO A 58 -11.29 -7.54 -13.02
N LEU A 59 -11.74 -7.87 -14.23
CA LEU A 59 -11.29 -7.22 -15.46
C LEU A 59 -12.17 -6.02 -15.80
N MET A 60 -11.57 -4.95 -16.29
CA MET A 60 -12.34 -3.87 -16.93
C MET A 60 -13.00 -4.36 -18.23
N SER A 61 -14.12 -3.75 -18.61
CA SER A 61 -14.99 -4.22 -19.71
C SER A 61 -14.24 -4.53 -21.01
N ARG A 62 -13.24 -3.70 -21.37
CA ARG A 62 -12.41 -3.92 -22.57
C ARG A 62 -11.61 -5.23 -22.49
N LEU A 63 -10.94 -5.48 -21.35
CA LEU A 63 -10.16 -6.70 -21.16
C LEU A 63 -11.05 -7.92 -20.96
N SER A 64 -12.18 -7.74 -20.29
CA SER A 64 -13.18 -8.79 -20.13
C SER A 64 -13.69 -9.27 -21.48
N ALA A 65 -14.05 -8.34 -22.38
CA ALA A 65 -14.48 -8.66 -23.74
C ALA A 65 -13.38 -9.34 -24.57
N LYS A 66 -12.13 -8.89 -24.41
CA LYS A 66 -10.95 -9.47 -25.08
C LYS A 66 -10.68 -10.91 -24.65
N LEU A 67 -10.82 -11.21 -23.36
CA LEU A 67 -10.48 -12.51 -22.78
C LEU A 67 -11.70 -13.45 -22.64
N GLY A 68 -12.92 -12.97 -22.84
CA GLY A 68 -14.15 -13.76 -22.68
C GLY A 68 -14.45 -14.15 -21.23
N LYS A 69 -13.88 -13.46 -20.24
CA LYS A 69 -14.05 -13.73 -18.80
C LYS A 69 -14.12 -12.44 -17.98
N SER A 70 -14.70 -12.51 -16.77
CA SER A 70 -14.91 -11.34 -15.91
C SER A 70 -13.75 -11.04 -14.95
N SER A 71 -12.90 -12.02 -14.66
CA SER A 71 -11.75 -11.90 -13.77
C SER A 71 -10.58 -12.77 -14.26
N VAL A 72 -9.40 -12.51 -13.71
CA VAL A 72 -8.20 -13.34 -13.84
C VAL A 72 -7.64 -13.64 -12.45
N ASN A 73 -7.13 -14.86 -12.27
CA ASN A 73 -6.32 -15.21 -11.11
C ASN A 73 -4.85 -14.89 -11.40
N TYR A 74 -4.15 -14.23 -10.49
CA TYR A 74 -2.73 -13.89 -10.68
C TYR A 74 -1.84 -15.13 -10.84
N ALA A 75 -2.16 -16.24 -10.16
CA ALA A 75 -1.38 -17.47 -10.19
C ALA A 75 -1.67 -18.37 -11.42
N GLU A 76 -2.79 -18.14 -12.10
CA GLU A 76 -3.32 -19.06 -13.13
C GLU A 76 -3.49 -18.38 -14.50
N LEU A 77 -2.66 -17.38 -14.78
CA LEU A 77 -2.64 -16.74 -16.10
C LEU A 77 -2.25 -17.76 -17.17
N SER A 78 -3.06 -17.84 -18.23
CA SER A 78 -2.67 -18.62 -19.41
C SER A 78 -1.42 -18.01 -20.06
N GLU A 79 -0.68 -18.80 -20.84
CA GLU A 79 0.53 -18.30 -21.52
C GLU A 79 0.23 -17.08 -22.41
N SER A 80 -0.93 -17.06 -23.07
CA SER A 80 -1.39 -15.91 -23.85
C SER A 80 -1.68 -14.68 -22.98
N GLU A 81 -2.32 -14.85 -21.83
CA GLU A 81 -2.62 -13.75 -20.90
C GLU A 81 -1.36 -13.17 -20.27
N ALA A 82 -0.42 -14.04 -19.89
CA ALA A 82 0.86 -13.65 -19.31
C ALA A 82 1.76 -12.89 -20.32
N LYS A 83 1.55 -13.06 -21.63
CA LYS A 83 2.26 -12.32 -22.69
C LYS A 83 1.53 -11.07 -23.15
N ASP A 84 0.25 -10.90 -22.80
CA ASP A 84 -0.55 -9.77 -23.23
C ASP A 84 -0.20 -8.50 -22.44
N GLU A 85 0.33 -7.48 -23.14
CA GLU A 85 0.80 -6.26 -22.50
C GLU A 85 -0.32 -5.47 -21.80
N ASP A 86 -1.52 -5.43 -22.38
CA ASP A 86 -2.66 -4.73 -21.78
C ASP A 86 -3.08 -5.41 -20.47
N VAL A 87 -3.11 -6.75 -20.46
CA VAL A 87 -3.44 -7.54 -19.26
C VAL A 87 -2.39 -7.34 -18.18
N ARG A 88 -1.10 -7.42 -18.52
CA ARG A 88 -0.01 -7.21 -17.56
C ARG A 88 0.00 -5.80 -16.99
N ALA A 89 -0.20 -4.78 -17.83
CA ALA A 89 -0.25 -3.39 -17.39
C ALA A 89 -1.43 -3.16 -16.44
N TYR A 90 -2.59 -3.74 -16.78
CA TYR A 90 -3.77 -3.70 -15.93
C TYR A 90 -3.52 -4.35 -14.56
N LEU A 91 -3.03 -5.60 -14.55
CA LEU A 91 -2.78 -6.34 -13.32
C LEU A 91 -1.79 -5.62 -12.41
N LYS A 92 -0.71 -5.08 -12.98
CA LYS A 92 0.23 -4.24 -12.22
C LYS A 92 -0.46 -3.05 -11.56
N GLY A 93 -1.35 -2.38 -12.29
CA GLY A 93 -2.09 -1.22 -11.82
C GLY A 93 -3.11 -1.52 -10.71
N VAL A 94 -3.69 -2.72 -10.69
CA VAL A 94 -4.68 -3.11 -9.68
C VAL A 94 -4.14 -3.99 -8.55
N ALA A 95 -2.88 -4.43 -8.62
CA ALA A 95 -2.28 -5.34 -7.64
C ALA A 95 -2.34 -4.80 -6.21
N ALA A 96 -2.02 -3.51 -5.98
CA ALA A 96 -2.12 -2.91 -4.65
C ALA A 96 -3.54 -2.94 -4.07
N ILE A 97 -4.56 -2.83 -4.92
CA ILE A 97 -5.97 -2.90 -4.51
C ILE A 97 -6.33 -4.35 -4.16
N ALA A 98 -5.90 -5.32 -4.96
CA ALA A 98 -6.13 -6.74 -4.68
C ALA A 98 -5.48 -7.15 -3.35
N VAL A 99 -4.21 -6.81 -3.13
CA VAL A 99 -3.49 -7.05 -1.87
C VAL A 99 -4.20 -6.39 -0.69
N LYS A 100 -4.63 -5.13 -0.84
CA LYS A 100 -5.41 -4.44 0.19
C LYS A 100 -6.68 -5.22 0.54
N GLN A 101 -7.48 -5.60 -0.46
CA GLN A 101 -8.76 -6.28 -0.26
C GLN A 101 -8.59 -7.63 0.42
N ASP A 102 -7.56 -8.38 0.04
CA ASP A 102 -7.23 -9.66 0.66
C ASP A 102 -6.89 -9.49 2.16
N LEU A 103 -6.00 -8.57 2.49
CA LEU A 103 -5.64 -8.26 3.88
C LEU A 103 -6.82 -7.71 4.69
N GLU A 104 -7.71 -6.93 4.07
CA GLU A 104 -8.97 -6.50 4.69
C GLU A 104 -9.88 -7.70 5.00
N ASN A 105 -9.96 -8.68 4.11
CA ASN A 105 -10.76 -9.89 4.32
C ASN A 105 -10.17 -10.78 5.43
N GLU A 106 -8.85 -10.91 5.49
CA GLU A 106 -8.16 -11.69 6.53
C GLU A 106 -8.34 -11.08 7.93
N THR A 107 -8.36 -9.75 8.03
CA THR A 107 -8.36 -9.05 9.33
C THR A 107 -9.71 -8.46 9.74
N GLY A 108 -10.61 -8.24 8.79
CA GLY A 108 -11.85 -7.48 8.97
C GLY A 108 -11.64 -5.97 9.15
N ILE A 109 -10.43 -5.45 8.95
CA ILE A 109 -10.10 -4.04 9.19
C ILE A 109 -9.95 -3.33 7.86
N ALA A 110 -10.68 -2.23 7.66
CA ALA A 110 -10.48 -1.37 6.50
C ALA A 110 -9.06 -0.77 6.46
N LEU A 111 -8.40 -0.88 5.31
CA LEU A 111 -7.06 -0.41 5.01
C LEU A 111 -7.10 0.69 3.94
N LYS A 112 -5.97 1.36 3.70
CA LYS A 112 -5.82 2.38 2.66
C LYS A 112 -4.62 2.03 1.78
N VAL A 113 -4.76 2.19 0.46
CA VAL A 113 -3.60 2.19 -0.44
C VAL A 113 -3.17 3.64 -0.62
N VAL A 114 -1.92 3.93 -0.31
CA VAL A 114 -1.31 5.25 -0.53
C VAL A 114 -0.04 5.09 -1.34
N ARG A 115 0.31 6.11 -2.12
CA ARG A 115 1.57 6.13 -2.86
C ARG A 115 2.64 6.77 -1.98
N PRO A 116 3.65 6.02 -1.52
CA PRO A 116 4.68 6.57 -0.65
C PRO A 116 5.59 7.53 -1.40
N LEU A 117 6.19 8.48 -0.68
CA LEU A 117 7.38 9.18 -1.13
C LEU A 117 8.56 8.21 -1.16
N SER A 118 8.82 7.62 -2.33
CA SER A 118 9.86 6.62 -2.51
C SER A 118 10.14 6.43 -4.00
N GLU A 119 11.38 6.06 -4.34
CA GLU A 119 11.75 5.66 -5.71
C GLU A 119 11.45 4.18 -5.98
N GLN A 120 11.50 3.34 -4.95
CA GLN A 120 11.44 1.88 -5.08
C GLN A 120 10.03 1.33 -4.83
N TYR A 121 9.43 1.72 -3.70
CA TYR A 121 8.10 1.31 -3.29
C TYR A 121 7.03 2.11 -4.04
N VAL A 122 6.03 1.41 -4.56
CA VAL A 122 4.95 1.98 -5.38
C VAL A 122 3.65 2.14 -4.60
N ALA A 123 3.48 1.38 -3.52
CA ALA A 123 2.30 1.42 -2.67
C ALA A 123 2.65 1.16 -1.21
N VAL A 124 1.90 1.78 -0.30
CA VAL A 124 1.80 1.39 1.11
C VAL A 124 0.36 0.98 1.36
N VAL A 125 0.18 -0.22 1.91
CA VAL A 125 -1.11 -0.65 2.48
C VAL A 125 -1.11 -0.25 3.95
N ALA A 126 -1.87 0.79 4.27
CA ALA A 126 -1.85 1.50 5.54
C ALA A 126 -3.09 1.24 6.41
N MET A 127 -2.89 1.13 7.72
CA MET A 127 -3.97 0.96 8.69
C MET A 127 -4.60 2.29 9.10
N TYR A 128 -3.77 3.34 9.22
CA TYR A 128 -4.15 4.67 9.67
C TYR A 128 -3.07 5.70 9.30
N ASN A 129 -3.43 6.97 9.36
CA ASN A 129 -2.47 8.08 9.37
C ASN A 129 -2.32 8.68 10.78
N HIS A 130 -1.28 9.49 10.99
CA HIS A 130 -0.98 10.06 12.30
C HIS A 130 -2.10 10.98 12.84
N ILE A 131 -2.90 11.58 11.96
CA ILE A 131 -4.01 12.48 12.33
C ILE A 131 -5.13 11.66 13.01
N GLU A 132 -5.49 10.51 12.45
CA GLU A 132 -6.59 9.66 12.94
C GLU A 132 -6.12 8.49 13.85
N ALA A 133 -4.81 8.28 13.98
CA ALA A 133 -4.26 7.07 14.60
C ALA A 133 -4.75 6.80 16.03
N ASN A 134 -5.00 7.83 16.85
CA ASN A 134 -5.50 7.63 18.22
C ASN A 134 -6.90 7.00 18.26
N GLU A 135 -7.79 7.42 17.38
CA GLU A 135 -9.15 6.90 17.30
C GLU A 135 -9.16 5.58 16.56
N ARG A 136 -8.45 5.51 15.42
CA ARG A 136 -8.41 4.31 14.59
C ARG A 136 -7.76 3.13 15.31
N ARG A 137 -6.67 3.35 16.06
CA ARG A 137 -6.04 2.29 16.88
C ARG A 137 -7.01 1.76 17.94
N ARG A 138 -7.72 2.63 18.66
CA ARG A 138 -8.69 2.21 19.68
C ARG A 138 -9.84 1.41 19.07
N TRP A 139 -10.37 1.85 17.93
CA TRP A 139 -11.42 1.11 17.23
C TRP A 139 -10.96 -0.28 16.80
N ILE A 140 -9.75 -0.38 16.22
CA ILE A 140 -9.18 -1.67 15.82
C ILE A 140 -8.98 -2.57 17.04
N ASP A 141 -8.43 -2.02 18.12
CA ASP A 141 -8.11 -2.80 19.31
C ASP A 141 -9.36 -3.40 19.97
N VAL A 142 -10.43 -2.61 20.08
CA VAL A 142 -11.71 -3.06 20.66
C VAL A 142 -12.40 -4.11 19.78
N GLY A 143 -12.36 -3.97 18.46
CA GLY A 143 -13.09 -4.86 17.54
C GLY A 143 -12.33 -6.10 17.09
N HIS A 144 -11.01 -5.99 16.95
CA HIS A 144 -10.17 -6.95 16.21
C HIS A 144 -8.85 -7.29 16.91
N GLY A 145 -8.45 -6.54 17.95
CA GLY A 145 -7.12 -6.62 18.56
C GLY A 145 -6.06 -5.98 17.67
N LEU A 146 -5.45 -4.88 18.10
CA LEU A 146 -4.48 -4.16 17.25
C LEU A 146 -3.21 -4.99 17.01
N ALA A 147 -2.71 -5.66 18.04
CA ALA A 147 -1.53 -6.51 17.93
C ALA A 147 -1.80 -7.73 17.03
N ASP A 148 -2.97 -8.33 17.14
CA ASP A 148 -3.36 -9.49 16.33
C ASP A 148 -3.52 -9.10 14.86
N ALA A 149 -4.18 -7.97 14.58
CA ALA A 149 -4.28 -7.42 13.23
C ALA A 149 -2.92 -7.18 12.57
N VAL A 150 -2.01 -6.52 13.28
CA VAL A 150 -0.64 -6.27 12.77
C VAL A 150 0.10 -7.59 12.53
N LYS A 151 -0.06 -8.56 13.43
CA LYS A 151 0.55 -9.88 13.32
C LYS A 151 0.02 -10.64 12.10
N THR A 152 -1.30 -10.69 11.92
CA THR A 152 -1.94 -11.37 10.78
C THR A 152 -1.46 -10.79 9.45
N ILE A 153 -1.53 -9.46 9.29
CA ILE A 153 -1.07 -8.80 8.06
C ILE A 153 0.41 -9.10 7.80
N HIS A 154 1.25 -8.96 8.83
CA HIS A 154 2.68 -9.18 8.67
C HIS A 154 3.00 -10.64 8.35
N GLN A 155 2.27 -11.59 8.93
CA GLN A 155 2.42 -13.02 8.64
C GLN A 155 2.03 -13.33 7.20
N SER A 156 0.87 -12.86 6.72
CA SER A 156 0.40 -13.09 5.35
C SER A 156 1.38 -12.53 4.30
N ILE A 157 1.93 -11.34 4.55
CA ILE A 157 2.99 -10.74 3.72
C ILE A 157 4.27 -11.59 3.72
N ARG A 158 4.68 -12.09 4.89
CA ARG A 158 5.90 -12.88 5.04
C ARG A 158 5.78 -14.26 4.41
N GLU A 159 4.61 -14.90 4.47
CA GLU A 159 4.33 -16.20 3.87
C GLU A 159 4.42 -16.13 2.34
N ALA A 160 3.98 -15.02 1.74
CA ALA A 160 4.25 -14.69 0.35
C ALA A 160 5.73 -14.38 0.03
N GLY A 161 6.62 -14.46 1.02
CA GLY A 161 8.04 -14.17 0.88
C GLY A 161 8.35 -12.71 0.59
N VAL A 162 7.47 -11.79 1.00
CA VAL A 162 7.69 -10.34 0.88
C VAL A 162 8.34 -9.82 2.17
N GLY A 163 9.47 -9.10 2.02
CA GLY A 163 10.27 -8.60 3.14
C GLY A 163 9.80 -7.27 3.73
N SER A 164 8.49 -7.00 3.72
CA SER A 164 7.95 -5.71 4.18
C SER A 164 7.61 -5.74 5.67
N ARG A 165 7.90 -4.63 6.35
CA ARG A 165 7.56 -4.40 7.76
C ARG A 165 6.81 -3.08 7.90
N PRO A 166 5.93 -2.93 8.92
CA PRO A 166 5.15 -1.72 9.04
C PRO A 166 6.04 -0.56 9.50
N LEU A 167 5.91 0.57 8.81
CA LEU A 167 6.64 1.83 9.05
C LEU A 167 5.70 3.01 8.83
N TRP A 168 6.10 4.20 9.26
CA TRP A 168 5.46 5.46 8.93
C TRP A 168 6.03 6.04 7.63
N TRP A 169 5.17 6.25 6.64
CA TRP A 169 5.53 6.74 5.31
C TRP A 169 4.86 8.07 5.02
N TYR A 170 5.60 9.00 4.42
CA TYR A 170 5.00 10.19 3.82
C TYR A 170 4.29 9.84 2.51
N ASP A 171 3.17 10.49 2.25
CA ASP A 171 2.50 10.46 0.95
C ASP A 171 3.32 11.25 -0.08
N TRP A 172 3.36 10.77 -1.33
CA TRP A 172 4.02 11.45 -2.45
C TRP A 172 3.52 12.89 -2.68
N LYS A 173 2.30 13.22 -2.22
CA LYS A 173 1.75 14.58 -2.24
C LYS A 173 2.54 15.60 -1.43
N VAL A 174 3.56 15.19 -0.66
CA VAL A 174 4.55 16.12 -0.11
C VAL A 174 5.15 17.03 -1.19
N LEU A 175 5.21 16.56 -2.43
CA LEU A 175 5.68 17.34 -3.58
C LEU A 175 4.85 18.60 -3.85
N ASP A 176 3.56 18.55 -3.55
CA ASP A 176 2.61 19.63 -3.85
C ASP A 176 2.47 20.63 -2.69
N TRP A 177 2.94 20.27 -1.49
CA TRP A 177 2.64 21.02 -0.26
C TRP A 177 3.55 22.25 -0.04
N ASP A 178 4.79 22.27 -0.54
CA ASP A 178 5.67 23.47 -0.45
C ASP A 178 5.37 24.56 -1.51
N HIS A 179 4.24 24.52 -2.21
CA HIS A 179 3.81 25.65 -3.06
C HIS A 179 2.98 26.68 -2.30
N TYR A 180 2.63 26.39 -1.04
CA TYR A 180 1.76 27.21 -0.21
C TYR A 180 2.38 27.63 1.14
N CYS A 181 3.67 27.42 1.35
CA CYS A 181 4.41 27.86 2.54
C CYS A 181 5.62 28.72 2.15
#